data_AF-A0A1I4YK40-F1
#
_entry.id   AF-A0A1I4YK40-F1
#
_cell.length_a   1.000
_cell.length_b   1.000
_cell.length_c   1.000
_cell.angle_alpha   90.00
_cell.angle_beta   90.00
_cell.angle_gamma   90.00
#
_symmetry.space_group_name_H-M   'P 1'
#
loop_
_entity.id
_entity.type
_entity.pdbx_description
1 polymer ?
#
loop_
_entity_poly.entity_id
_entity_poly.type
_entity_poly.pdbx_seq_one_letter_code
_entity_poly.pdbx_strand_id
1 'polypeptide(L)'
;MTTPLVSALTEYPSALARAATHRAPDRLARHLVVLADALLAFQHTVLPRGDEKPSAAHRARLALAEAAGTVLAGGLSLLGIDAPEYL
;
A
#
# COMPACT_ATOMS: atom_id res chain seq x y z
N MET A 1 7.02 -8.15 -15.35
CA MET A 1 5.95 -8.51 -14.40
C MET A 1 5.92 -7.44 -13.33
N THR A 2 4.81 -6.74 -13.13
CA THR A 2 4.63 -5.77 -12.04
C THR A 2 4.57 -6.51 -10.71
N THR A 3 5.18 -5.95 -9.66
CA THR A 3 5.13 -6.56 -8.32
C THR A 3 3.70 -6.50 -7.77
N PRO A 4 3.31 -7.42 -6.86
CA PRO A 4 1.99 -7.41 -6.25
C PRO A 4 1.60 -6.04 -5.66
N LEU A 5 2.56 -5.34 -5.05
CA LEU A 5 2.35 -4.01 -4.48
C LEU A 5 2.03 -2.95 -5.54
N VAL A 6 2.74 -2.94 -6.66
CA VAL A 6 2.46 -2.01 -7.77
C VAL A 6 1.09 -2.28 -8.39
N SER A 7 0.72 -3.55 -8.55
CA SER A 7 -0.61 -3.93 -9.05
C SER A 7 -1.72 -3.46 -8.10
N ALA A 8 -1.61 -3.75 -6.80
CA ALA A 8 -2.59 -3.34 -5.79
C ALA A 8 -2.77 -1.82 -5.70
N LEU A 9 -1.67 -1.06 -5.83
CA LEU A 9 -1.70 0.40 -5.89
C LEU A 9 -2.40 0.91 -7.15
N THR A 10 -2.08 0.33 -8.31
CA THR A 10 -2.67 0.74 -9.60
C THR A 10 -4.17 0.46 -9.65
N GLU A 11 -4.62 -0.62 -9.01
CA GLU A 11 -6.03 -1.01 -8.97
C GLU A 11 -6.87 -0.16 -8.01
N TYR A 12 -6.26 0.46 -6.99
CA TYR A 12 -6.95 1.18 -5.92
C TYR A 12 -7.98 2.22 -6.39
N PRO A 13 -7.69 3.13 -7.35
CA PRO A 13 -8.68 4.13 -7.79
C PRO A 13 -9.95 3.48 -8.36
N SER A 14 -9.78 2.38 -9.11
CA SER A 14 -10.91 1.65 -9.69
C SER A 14 -11.70 0.87 -8.64
N ALA A 15 -11.01 0.27 -7.66
CA ALA A 15 -11.63 -0.43 -6.54
C ALA A 15 -12.44 0.54 -5.67
N LEU A 16 -11.89 1.73 -5.37
CA LEU A 16 -12.55 2.79 -4.62
C LEU A 16 -13.81 3.29 -5.34
N ALA A 17 -13.71 3.60 -6.64
CA ALA A 17 -14.85 4.05 -7.44
C ALA A 17 -15.98 3.01 -7.43
N ARG A 18 -15.65 1.72 -7.63
CA ARG A 18 -16.63 0.63 -7.60
C ARG A 18 -17.26 0.47 -6.21
N ALA A 19 -16.46 0.55 -5.15
CA ALA A 19 -16.95 0.48 -3.78
C ALA A 19 -17.94 1.62 -3.49
N ALA A 20 -17.63 2.85 -3.94
CA ALA A 20 -18.50 4.00 -3.81
C ALA A 20 -19.81 3.86 -4.61
N THR A 21 -19.74 3.49 -5.90
CA THR A 21 -20.92 3.30 -6.76
C THR A 21 -21.88 2.26 -6.20
N HIS A 22 -21.35 1.15 -5.67
CA HIS A 22 -22.15 0.05 -5.15
C HIS A 22 -22.47 0.17 -3.66
N ARG A 23 -22.03 1.26 -2.99
CA ARG A 23 -22.13 1.43 -1.53
C ARG A 23 -21.65 0.20 -0.75
N ALA A 24 -20.48 -0.31 -1.14
CA ALA A 24 -19.90 -1.55 -0.65
C ALA A 24 -18.56 -1.29 0.08
N PRO A 25 -18.59 -0.77 1.32
CA PRO A 25 -17.37 -0.47 2.08
C PRO A 25 -16.53 -1.72 2.39
N ASP A 26 -17.16 -2.90 2.46
CA ASP A 26 -16.48 -4.19 2.63
C ASP A 26 -15.53 -4.50 1.46
N ARG A 27 -15.87 -4.07 0.24
CA ARG A 27 -15.01 -4.25 -0.94
C ARG A 27 -13.77 -3.37 -0.86
N LEU A 28 -13.91 -2.14 -0.37
CA LEU A 28 -12.77 -1.25 -0.10
C LEU A 28 -11.87 -1.87 0.97
N ALA A 29 -12.45 -2.33 2.09
CA ALA A 29 -11.70 -2.97 3.17
C ALA A 29 -10.90 -4.18 2.68
N ARG A 30 -11.51 -5.06 1.86
CA ARG A 30 -10.79 -6.19 1.25
C ARG A 30 -9.64 -5.75 0.35
N HIS A 31 -9.80 -4.69 -0.44
CA HIS A 31 -8.71 -4.14 -1.26
C HIS A 31 -7.56 -3.61 -0.40
N LEU A 32 -7.88 -2.90 0.69
CA LEU A 32 -6.88 -2.41 1.63
C LEU A 32 -6.11 -3.54 2.31
N VAL A 33 -6.76 -4.67 2.64
CA VAL A 33 -6.08 -5.87 3.15
C VAL A 33 -5.10 -6.43 2.12
N VAL A 34 -5.50 -6.57 0.86
CA VAL A 34 -4.60 -7.04 -0.21
C VAL A 34 -3.40 -6.11 -0.38
N LEU A 35 -3.62 -4.79 -0.32
CA LEU A 35 -2.56 -3.80 -0.38
C LEU A 35 -1.61 -3.90 0.83
N ALA A 36 -2.16 -4.07 2.03
CA ALA A 36 -1.39 -4.21 3.27
C ALA A 36 -0.53 -5.49 3.25
N ASP A 37 -1.08 -6.63 2.82
CA ASP A 37 -0.33 -7.89 2.68
C ASP A 37 0.80 -7.75 1.67
N ALA A 38 0.55 -7.10 0.53
CA ALA A 38 1.57 -6.83 -0.48
C ALA A 38 2.67 -5.89 0.06
N LEU A 39 2.32 -4.91 0.89
CA LEU A 39 3.27 -4.02 1.54
C LEU A 39 4.11 -4.77 2.59
N LEU A 40 3.50 -5.60 3.43
CA LEU A 40 4.22 -6.42 4.44
C LEU A 40 5.21 -7.38 3.78
N ALA A 41 4.84 -7.95 2.64
CA ALA A 41 5.72 -8.78 1.83
C ALA A 41 6.82 -7.97 1.12
N PHE A 42 6.67 -6.66 0.94
CA PHE A 42 7.62 -5.81 0.22
C PHE A 42 8.59 -5.05 1.15
N GLN A 43 8.13 -4.65 2.34
CA GLN A 43 8.84 -3.71 3.24
C GLN A 43 10.25 -4.16 3.60
N HIS A 44 10.48 -5.47 3.71
CA HIS A 44 11.77 -6.04 4.08
C HIS A 44 12.84 -5.86 2.98
N THR A 45 12.43 -5.43 1.79
CA THR A 45 13.32 -5.11 0.67
C THR A 45 13.72 -3.64 0.65
N VAL A 46 13.14 -2.76 1.47
CA VAL A 46 13.37 -1.31 1.34
C VAL A 46 14.81 -0.91 1.70
N LEU A 47 15.34 -1.49 2.78
CA LEU A 47 16.65 -1.14 3.32
C LEU A 47 17.76 -2.01 2.72
N PRO A 48 18.99 -1.48 2.58
CA PRO A 48 20.16 -2.28 2.23
C PRO A 48 20.40 -3.39 3.27
N ARG A 49 20.87 -4.55 2.82
CA ARG A 49 21.17 -5.70 3.69
C ARG A 49 22.66 -6.00 3.76
N GLY A 50 23.16 -6.28 4.96
CA GLY A 50 24.58 -6.60 5.17
C GLY A 50 25.49 -5.47 4.71
N ASP A 51 26.45 -5.79 3.84
CA ASP A 51 27.42 -4.84 3.29
C ASP A 51 26.92 -4.09 2.03
N GLU A 52 25.64 -4.23 1.68
CA GLU A 52 25.06 -3.48 0.57
C GLU A 52 25.12 -1.98 0.82
N LYS A 53 25.63 -1.24 -0.17
CA LYS A 53 25.64 0.22 -0.12
C LYS A 53 24.24 0.78 -0.44
N PRO A 54 23.78 1.83 0.26
CA PRO A 54 22.58 2.57 -0.12
C PRO A 54 22.64 3.03 -1.58
N SER A 55 21.53 2.86 -2.31
CA SER A 55 21.47 3.12 -3.75
C SER A 55 20.12 3.70 -4.17
N ALA A 56 20.04 4.17 -5.42
CA ALA A 56 18.78 4.68 -5.98
C ALA A 56 17.64 3.64 -5.95
N ALA A 57 17.96 2.36 -6.05
CA ALA A 57 16.97 1.29 -5.95
C ALA A 57 16.34 1.20 -4.54
N HIS A 58 17.13 1.44 -3.48
CA HIS A 58 16.61 1.50 -2.10
C HIS A 58 15.67 2.69 -1.91
N ARG A 59 16.07 3.86 -2.43
CA ARG A 59 15.21 5.06 -2.40
C ARG A 59 13.90 4.87 -3.17
N ALA A 60 13.95 4.24 -4.35
CA ALA A 60 12.75 3.94 -5.13
C ALA A 60 11.81 2.97 -4.39
N ARG A 61 12.37 1.96 -3.72
CA ARG A 61 11.59 1.04 -2.88
C ARG A 61 10.97 1.75 -1.68
N LEU A 62 11.71 2.64 -1.02
CA LEU A 62 11.18 3.45 0.08
C LEU A 62 9.99 4.31 -0.40
N ALA A 63 10.15 5.04 -1.50
CA ALA A 63 9.07 5.86 -2.07
C ALA A 63 7.82 5.03 -2.42
N LEU A 64 8.00 3.79 -2.89
CA LEU A 64 6.88 2.88 -3.15
C LEU A 64 6.17 2.45 -1.86
N ALA A 65 6.92 2.17 -0.79
CA ALA A 65 6.35 1.85 0.52
C ALA A 65 5.60 3.05 1.13
N GLU A 66 6.13 4.26 0.99
CA GLU A 66 5.47 5.50 1.43
C GLU A 66 4.16 5.76 0.68
N ALA A 67 4.15 5.53 -0.64
CA ALA A 67 2.93 5.62 -1.45
C ALA A 67 1.87 4.62 -0.98
N ALA A 68 2.27 3.37 -0.67
CA ALA A 68 1.36 2.37 -0.11
C ALA A 68 0.81 2.77 1.26
N GLY A 69 1.67 3.28 2.16
CA GLY A 69 1.24 3.80 3.45
C GLY A 69 0.23 4.95 3.32
N THR A 70 0.45 5.86 2.38
CA THR A 70 -0.47 6.99 2.10
C THR A 70 -1.84 6.51 1.63
N VAL A 71 -1.89 5.52 0.73
CA VAL A 71 -3.15 4.93 0.25
C VAL A 71 -3.88 4.19 1.37
N LEU A 72 -3.15 3.44 2.20
CA LEU A 72 -3.73 2.74 3.35
C LEU A 72 -4.32 3.73 4.35
N ALA A 73 -3.59 4.79 4.71
CA ALA A 73 -4.07 5.82 5.62
C ALA A 73 -5.36 6.48 5.10
N GLY A 74 -5.35 6.94 3.84
CA GLY A 74 -6.54 7.54 3.23
C GLY A 74 -7.72 6.57 3.13
N GLY A 75 -7.46 5.31 2.80
CA GLY A 75 -8.49 4.26 2.75
C GLY A 75 -9.12 3.95 4.10
N LEU A 76 -8.31 3.88 5.16
CA LEU A 76 -8.77 3.67 6.53
C LEU A 76 -9.61 4.86 7.01
N SER A 77 -9.19 6.10 6.72
CA SER A 77 -9.98 7.28 7.05
C SER A 77 -11.36 7.28 6.38
N LEU A 78 -11.46 6.80 5.14
CA LEU A 78 -12.76 6.62 4.46
C LEU A 78 -13.66 5.57 5.13
N LEU A 79 -13.09 4.64 5.88
CA LEU A 79 -13.82 3.66 6.70
C LEU A 79 -14.11 4.16 8.12
N GLY A 80 -13.70 5.39 8.46
CA GLY A 80 -13.84 5.94 9.80
C GLY A 80 -12.84 5.36 10.80
N ILE A 81 -11.71 4.85 10.33
CA ILE A 81 -10.63 4.28 11.14
C ILE A 81 -9.42 5.22 11.08
N ASP A 82 -8.95 5.65 12.23
CA ASP A 82 -7.71 6.42 12.32
C ASP A 82 -6.51 5.50 12.10
N ALA A 83 -5.64 5.87 11.16
CA ALA A 83 -4.39 5.18 10.93
C ALA A 83 -3.32 5.72 11.89
N PRO A 84 -2.70 4.89 12.75
CA PRO A 84 -1.65 5.34 13.64
C PRO A 84 -0.38 5.68 12.86
N GLU A 85 0.41 6.64 13.35
CA GLU A 85 1.69 7.00 12.73
C GLU A 85 2.73 5.85 12.83
N TYR A 86 2.59 4.99 13.85
CA TYR A 86 3.47 3.86 14.11
C TYR A 86 2.66 2.65 14.61
N LEU A 87 3.10 1.44 14.27
CA LEU A 87 2.53 0.15 14.72
C LEU A 87 3.30 -0.41 15.90
#